data_AF-A0A9J6FFB3-F1
#
_entry.id   AF-A0A9J6FFB3-F1
#
_cell.length_a   1.000
_cell.length_b   1.000
_cell.length_c   1.000
_cell.angle_alpha   90.00
_cell.angle_beta   90.00
_cell.angle_gamma   90.00
#
_symmetry.space_group_name_H-M   'P 1'
#
loop_
_entity.id
_entity.type
_entity.pdbx_description
1 polymer ?
#
loop_
_entity_poly.entity_id
_entity_poly.type
_entity_poly.pdbx_seq_one_letter_code
_entity_poly.pdbx_strand_id
1 'polypeptide(L)'
;MRGQHSGLQALVREEESRAIYVHGLAHVLNLVLNDVMQTVDRCRDIPSVITELISFVTGSPKRLYWFKTFQEEEESVSLVKFCPTWWTFKA
;
A
#
# COMPACT_ATOMS: atom_id res chain seq x y z
N MET A 1 -8.38 -8.45 -3.15
CA MET A 1 -8.27 -6.98 -3.25
C MET A 1 -9.67 -6.38 -3.09
N ARG A 2 -10.07 -5.96 -1.88
CA ARG A 2 -11.41 -5.36 -1.65
C ARG A 2 -11.36 -3.86 -2.00
N GLY A 3 -11.53 -3.53 -3.27
CA GLY A 3 -11.91 -2.18 -3.70
C GLY A 3 -13.43 -2.02 -3.71
N GLN A 4 -13.93 -0.84 -4.10
CA GLN A 4 -15.35 -0.55 -4.26
C GLN A 4 -16.10 -1.57 -5.13
N HIS A 5 -15.39 -2.21 -6.08
CA HIS A 5 -15.94 -3.21 -6.99
C HIS A 5 -15.48 -4.64 -6.68
N SER A 6 -15.14 -4.96 -5.43
CA SER A 6 -14.71 -6.31 -4.99
C SER A 6 -13.43 -6.86 -5.66
N GLY A 7 -12.80 -6.08 -6.55
CA GLY A 7 -11.55 -6.37 -7.25
C GLY A 7 -11.78 -6.95 -8.66
N LEU A 8 -10.84 -6.70 -9.58
CA LEU A 8 -10.91 -7.15 -10.99
C LEU A 8 -11.23 -8.65 -11.13
N GLN A 9 -10.66 -9.50 -10.28
CA GLN A 9 -10.91 -10.94 -10.30
C GLN A 9 -12.36 -11.30 -9.97
N ALA A 10 -13.05 -10.54 -9.11
CA ALA A 10 -14.46 -10.77 -8.83
C ALA A 10 -15.31 -10.47 -10.07
N LEU A 11 -15.09 -9.32 -10.70
CA LEU A 11 -15.78 -8.92 -11.93
C LEU A 11 -15.57 -9.91 -13.07
N VAL A 12 -14.34 -10.38 -13.28
CA VAL A 12 -14.06 -11.38 -14.34
C VAL A 12 -14.69 -12.74 -14.04
N ARG A 13 -14.81 -13.12 -12.77
CA ARG A 13 -15.49 -14.37 -12.38
C ARG A 13 -17.01 -14.31 -12.51
N GLU A 14 -17.60 -13.10 -12.47
CA GLU A 14 -19.02 -12.91 -12.77
C GLU A 14 -19.31 -13.21 -14.25
N GLU A 15 -18.40 -12.84 -15.15
CA GLU A 15 -18.52 -13.10 -16.61
C GLU A 15 -18.07 -14.51 -17.02
N GLU A 16 -16.96 -15.02 -16.46
CA GLU A 16 -16.40 -16.33 -16.77
C GLU A 16 -15.95 -17.05 -15.50
N SER A 17 -16.83 -17.90 -14.97
CA SER A 17 -16.61 -18.63 -13.71
C SER A 17 -15.45 -19.64 -13.74
N ARG A 18 -15.00 -20.08 -14.93
CA ARG A 18 -13.83 -20.98 -15.07
C ARG A 18 -12.50 -20.25 -14.90
N ALA A 19 -12.49 -18.92 -14.84
CA ALA A 19 -11.29 -18.14 -14.62
C ALA A 19 -10.71 -18.43 -13.22
N ILE A 20 -9.62 -19.22 -13.19
CA ILE A 20 -8.95 -19.63 -11.96
C ILE A 20 -8.34 -18.42 -11.26
N TYR A 21 -7.60 -17.59 -12.01
CA TYR A 21 -6.89 -16.43 -11.49
C TYR A 21 -6.78 -15.32 -12.54
N VAL A 22 -6.87 -14.06 -12.10
CA VAL A 22 -6.74 -12.88 -12.95
C VAL A 22 -5.63 -12.01 -12.41
N HIS A 23 -4.56 -11.85 -13.19
CA HIS A 23 -3.47 -10.95 -12.86
C HIS A 23 -3.90 -9.51 -13.13
N GLY A 24 -4.09 -8.73 -12.06
CA GLY A 24 -4.30 -7.29 -12.19
C GLY A 24 -2.99 -6.60 -12.58
N LEU A 25 -2.98 -5.84 -13.68
CA LEU A 25 -1.79 -5.12 -14.15
C LEU A 25 -1.19 -4.22 -13.07
N ALA A 26 -2.03 -3.53 -12.29
CA ALA A 26 -1.58 -2.72 -11.16
C ALA A 26 -0.81 -3.56 -10.12
N HIS A 27 -1.29 -4.75 -9.77
CA HIS A 27 -0.60 -5.63 -8.82
C HIS A 27 0.74 -6.12 -9.38
N VAL A 28 0.76 -6.56 -10.63
CA VAL A 28 2.01 -7.00 -11.30
C VAL A 28 3.02 -5.86 -11.36
N LEU A 29 2.59 -4.65 -11.76
CA LEU A 29 3.46 -3.48 -11.81
C LEU A 29 4.03 -3.15 -10.42
N ASN A 30 3.23 -3.21 -9.36
CA ASN A 30 3.73 -2.99 -8.00
C ASN A 30 4.79 -4.01 -7.60
N LEU A 31 4.60 -5.30 -7.93
CA LEU A 31 5.59 -6.34 -7.64
C LEU A 31 6.89 -6.07 -8.40
N VAL A 32 6.81 -5.74 -9.69
CA VAL A 32 7.99 -5.41 -10.51
C VAL A 32 8.71 -4.18 -9.97
N LEU A 33 7.99 -3.13 -9.58
CA LEU A 33 8.60 -1.93 -9.01
C LEU A 33 9.30 -2.23 -7.68
N ASN A 34 8.67 -2.99 -6.78
CA ASN A 34 9.30 -3.39 -5.52
C ASN A 34 10.56 -4.22 -5.76
N ASP A 35 10.52 -5.16 -6.71
CA ASP A 35 11.66 -5.99 -7.07
C ASP A 35 12.82 -5.13 -7.64
N VAL A 36 12.53 -4.24 -8.58
CA VAL A 36 13.50 -3.30 -9.14
C VAL A 36 14.10 -2.40 -8.05
N MET A 37 13.29 -1.90 -7.11
CA MET A 37 13.79 -1.08 -6.00
C MET A 37 14.84 -1.82 -5.16
N GLN A 38 14.71 -3.13 -4.97
CA GLN A 38 15.71 -3.93 -4.24
C GLN A 38 17.05 -4.02 -4.99
N THR A 39 17.01 -3.95 -6.33
CA THR A 39 18.23 -4.00 -7.16
C THR A 39 18.99 -2.67 -7.22
N VAL A 40 18.31 -1.55 -6.97
CA VAL A 40 18.91 -0.21 -7.02
C VAL A 40 19.33 0.21 -5.62
N ASP A 41 20.64 0.29 -5.35
CA ASP A 41 21.18 0.60 -4.01
C ASP A 41 20.56 1.85 -3.36
N ARG A 42 20.26 2.88 -4.16
CA ARG A 42 19.65 4.13 -3.66
C ARG A 42 18.21 3.97 -3.16
N CYS A 43 17.50 2.96 -3.67
CA CYS A 43 16.08 2.75 -3.39
C CYS A 43 15.80 1.52 -2.53
N ARG A 44 16.80 0.65 -2.34
CA ARG A 44 16.68 -0.64 -1.64
C ARG A 44 16.08 -0.50 -0.25
N ASP A 45 16.55 0.49 0.50
CA ASP A 45 16.21 0.65 1.91
C ASP A 45 14.96 1.49 2.15
N ILE A 46 14.45 2.19 1.12
CA ILE A 46 13.28 3.07 1.21
C ILE A 46 12.06 2.35 1.82
N PRO A 47 11.70 1.12 1.38
CA PRO A 47 10.57 0.40 1.97
C PRO A 47 10.75 0.07 3.46
N SER A 48 11.98 -0.24 3.89
CA SER A 48 12.29 -0.49 5.30
C SER A 48 12.12 0.78 6.11
N VAL A 49 12.73 1.88 5.66
CA VAL A 49 12.66 3.19 6.34
C VAL A 49 11.20 3.66 6.49
N ILE A 50 10.39 3.54 5.43
CA ILE A 50 8.97 3.89 5.49
C ILE A 50 8.22 3.00 6.51
N THR A 51 8.49 1.69 6.50
CA THR A 51 7.84 0.76 7.42
C THR A 51 8.22 1.03 8.88
N GLU A 52 9.49 1.35 9.13
CA GLU A 52 10.00 1.73 10.44
C GLU A 52 9.39 3.04 10.93
N LEU A 53 9.30 4.07 10.07
CA LEU A 53 8.64 5.33 10.40
C LEU A 53 7.17 5.13 10.77
N ILE A 54 6.45 4.32 9.98
CA ILE A 54 5.04 4.01 10.27
C ILE A 54 4.95 3.31 11.62
N SER A 55 5.78 2.28 11.83
CA SER A 55 5.80 1.49 13.07
C SER A 55 6.18 2.36 14.27
N PHE A 56 7.09 3.31 14.10
CA PHE A 56 7.45 4.28 15.12
C PHE A 56 6.23 5.11 15.51
N VAL A 57 5.54 5.74 14.56
CA VAL A 57 4.36 6.57 14.86
C VAL A 57 3.23 5.73 15.49
N THR A 58 2.90 4.58 14.90
CA THR A 58 1.75 3.77 15.35
C THR A 58 2.04 2.91 16.58
N GLY A 59 3.32 2.67 16.89
CA GLY A 59 3.74 1.80 17.99
C GLY A 59 3.55 2.40 19.39
N SER A 60 3.12 3.66 19.50
CA SER A 60 2.75 4.28 20.76
C SER A 60 1.45 5.07 20.60
N PRO A 61 0.43 4.85 21.45
CA PRO A 61 -0.80 5.64 21.43
C PRO A 61 -0.55 7.14 21.57
N LYS A 62 0.47 7.53 22.36
CA LYS A 62 0.85 8.92 22.56
C LYS A 62 1.44 9.56 21.30
N ARG A 63 2.33 8.85 20.59
CA ARG A 63 2.91 9.34 19.32
C ARG A 63 1.87 9.41 18.21
N LEU A 64 0.99 8.41 18.13
CA LEU A 64 -0.13 8.42 17.20
C LEU A 64 -1.09 9.59 17.46
N TYR A 65 -1.38 9.89 18.73
CA TYR A 65 -2.19 11.04 19.10
C TYR A 65 -1.56 12.35 18.62
N TRP A 66 -0.29 12.60 18.96
CA TRP A 66 0.42 13.80 18.50
C TRP A 66 0.46 13.91 16.98
N PHE A 67 0.75 12.80 16.29
CA PHE A 67 0.76 12.78 14.84
C PHE A 67 -0.58 13.24 14.26
N LYS A 68 -1.71 12.71 14.76
CA LYS A 68 -3.04 13.13 14.30
C LYS A 68 -3.32 14.60 14.57
N THR A 69 -2.92 15.12 15.73
CA THR A 69 -3.07 16.55 16.04
C THR A 69 -2.30 17.41 15.03
N PHE A 70 -1.05 17.07 14.71
CA PHE A 70 -0.28 17.79 13.71
C PHE A 70 -0.89 17.67 12.30
N GLN A 71 -1.57 16.56 11.97
CA GLN A 71 -2.23 16.44 10.67
C GLN A 71 -3.46 17.34 10.52
N GLU A 72 -4.22 17.53 11.61
CA GLU A 72 -5.40 18.41 11.63
C GLU A 72 -5.01 19.88 11.43
N GLU A 73 -3.79 20.26 11.83
CA GLU A 73 -3.25 21.61 11.65
C GLU A 73 -2.81 21.90 10.20
N GLU A 74 -2.43 20.87 9.42
CA GLU A 74 -1.83 21.01 8.08
C GLU A 74 -2.67 20.45 6.91
N GLU A 75 -3.90 19.96 7.15
CA GLU A 75 -4.76 19.32 6.14
C GLU A 75 -4.02 18.22 5.33
N SER A 76 -3.24 17.39 6.03
CA SER A 76 -2.30 16.45 5.41
C SER A 76 -2.85 15.02 5.24
N VAL A 77 -2.22 14.27 4.32
CA VAL A 77 -2.62 12.89 3.96
C VAL A 77 -2.38 11.93 5.13
N SER A 78 -3.40 11.18 5.53
CA SER A 78 -3.32 10.18 6.61
C SER A 78 -2.22 9.14 6.39
N LEU A 79 -1.56 8.73 7.48
CA LEU A 79 -0.55 7.67 7.45
C LEU A 79 -1.19 6.30 7.22
N VAL A 80 -0.93 5.69 6.07
CA VAL A 80 -1.45 4.35 5.71
C VAL A 80 -0.33 3.32 5.88
N LYS A 81 -0.69 2.14 6.42
CA LYS A 81 0.24 1.01 6.53
C LYS A 81 0.79 0.65 5.14
N PHE A 82 2.11 0.65 5.00
CA PHE A 82 2.77 0.20 3.79
C PHE A 82 2.51 -1.30 3.55
N CYS A 83 2.24 -1.67 2.29
CA CYS A 83 2.02 -3.04 1.87
C CYS A 83 2.86 -3.32 0.63
N PRO A 84 3.92 -4.13 0.70
CA PRO A 84 4.81 -4.39 -0.44
C PRO A 84 4.10 -4.98 -1.66
N THR A 85 2.95 -5.63 -1.45
CA THR A 85 2.18 -6.28 -2.52
C THR A 85 1.05 -5.42 -3.07
N TRP A 86 0.71 -4.28 -2.44
CA TRP A 86 -0.45 -3.45 -2.80
C TRP A 86 -0.10 -1.96 -2.90
N TRP A 87 -0.74 -1.27 -3.83
CA TRP A 87 -0.71 0.19 -3.89
C TRP A 87 -1.45 0.77 -2.68
N THR A 88 -0.73 1.52 -1.84
CA THR A 88 -1.29 2.14 -0.62
C THR A 88 -1.77 3.58 -0.82
N PHE A 89 -1.56 4.15 -2.00
CA PHE A 89 -2.06 5.48 -2.35
C PHE A 89 -3.50 5.39 -2.83
N LYS A 90 -4.41 6.15 -2.20
CA LYS A 90 -5.72 6.47 -2.77
C LYS A 90 -5.52 7.65 -3.72
N ALA A 91 -6.04 7.52 -4.94
CA ALA A 91 -6.16 8.63 -5.89
C ALA A 91 -7.23 9.62 -5.40
#